data_AF-A0A5B1LE57-F1
#
_entry.id   AF-A0A5B1LE57-F1
#
_cell.length_a   1.000
_cell.length_b   1.000
_cell.length_c   1.000
_cell.angle_alpha   90.00
_cell.angle_beta   90.00
_cell.angle_gamma   90.00
#
_symmetry.space_group_name_H-M   'P 1'
#
loop_
_entity.id
_entity.type
_entity.pdbx_description
1 polymer ?
#
loop_
_entity_poly.entity_id
_entity_poly.type
_entity_poly.pdbx_seq_one_letter_code
_entity_poly.pdbx_strand_id
1 'polypeptide(L)'
;MTIDLIQLLAQSSDSNPVWLLAAGPAGGAATYWAFWRYYRNTDKSHQFERDTIIAAQPVQGGEEKVDHISKTRDSDIDGDNSNNHRQRVQRIV
;
A
#
# COMPACT_ATOMS: atom_id res chain seq x y z
N MET A 1 -27.92 -37.99 30.13
CA MET A 1 -27.78 -36.52 30.28
C MET A 1 -27.50 -35.97 28.90
N THR A 2 -28.53 -35.92 28.05
CA THR A 2 -28.43 -35.43 26.67
C THR A 2 -28.78 -33.96 26.69
N ILE A 3 -27.82 -33.12 26.33
CA ILE A 3 -28.03 -31.67 26.27
C ILE A 3 -28.82 -31.41 24.98
N ASP A 4 -30.13 -31.18 25.11
CA ASP A 4 -30.95 -30.73 23.99
C ASP A 4 -30.56 -29.30 23.64
N LEU A 5 -29.75 -29.15 22.59
CA LEU A 5 -29.33 -27.84 22.05
C LEU A 5 -30.52 -26.93 21.72
N ILE A 6 -31.69 -27.52 21.43
CA ILE A 6 -32.94 -26.81 21.15
C ILE A 6 -33.50 -26.16 22.43
N GLN A 7 -33.35 -26.79 23.60
CA GLN A 7 -33.81 -26.24 24.88
C GLN A 7 -32.92 -25.09 25.37
N LEU A 8 -31.60 -25.16 25.11
CA LEU A 8 -30.65 -24.10 25.46
C LEU A 8 -30.91 -22.81 24.67
N LEU A 9 -31.23 -22.94 23.37
CA LEU A 9 -31.54 -21.81 22.50
C LEU A 9 -32.93 -21.20 22.82
N ALA A 10 -33.85 -22.00 23.35
CA ALA A 10 -35.19 -21.55 23.73
C ALA A 10 -35.23 -20.77 25.06
N GLN A 11 -34.21 -20.90 25.92
CA GLN A 11 -34.14 -20.16 27.21
C GLN A 11 -33.72 -18.70 27.09
N SER A 12 -33.24 -18.24 25.92
CA SER A 12 -32.82 -16.85 25.69
C SER A 12 -33.97 -15.91 25.27
N SER A 13 -35.14 -16.01 25.91
CA SER A 13 -36.28 -15.13 25.68
C SER A 13 -36.40 -14.11 26.83
N ASP A 14 -35.64 -13.02 26.75
CA ASP A 14 -35.98 -11.70 27.35
C ASP A 14 -35.01 -10.60 26.87
N SER A 15 -33.80 -10.97 26.45
CA SER A 15 -32.82 -10.06 25.85
C SER A 15 -32.12 -10.77 24.69
N ASN A 16 -32.82 -10.89 23.55
CA ASN A 16 -32.33 -11.64 22.38
C ASN A 16 -31.15 -10.88 21.71
N PRO A 17 -29.89 -11.36 21.83
CA PRO A 17 -28.73 -10.68 21.27
C PRO A 17 -28.56 -11.10 19.80
N VAL A 18 -29.52 -10.73 18.95
CA VAL A 18 -29.52 -11.04 17.51
C VAL A 18 -28.20 -10.61 16.83
N TRP A 19 -27.53 -9.60 17.38
CA TRP A 19 -26.21 -9.14 16.94
C TRP A 19 -25.10 -10.20 17.04
N LEU A 20 -25.19 -11.16 17.97
CA LEU A 20 -24.21 -12.25 18.09
C LEU A 20 -24.23 -13.18 16.88
N LEU A 21 -25.40 -13.39 16.26
CA LEU A 21 -25.52 -14.15 15.01
C LEU A 21 -24.82 -13.43 13.85
N ALA A 22 -24.86 -12.09 13.85
CA ALA A 22 -24.16 -11.28 12.85
C ALA A 22 -22.65 -11.20 13.11
N ALA A 23 -22.19 -11.40 14.36
CA ALA A 23 -20.78 -11.27 14.73
C ALA A 23 -19.86 -12.23 13.96
N GLY A 24 -20.31 -13.46 13.68
CA GLY A 24 -19.55 -14.43 12.89
C GLY A 24 -19.31 -13.97 11.44
N PRO A 25 -20.37 -13.79 10.63
CA PRO A 25 -20.23 -13.29 9.26
C PRO A 25 -19.55 -11.92 9.17
N ALA A 26 -19.85 -11.01 10.10
CA ALA A 26 -19.20 -9.70 10.15
C ALA A 26 -17.70 -9.81 10.43
N GLY A 27 -17.29 -10.66 11.38
CA GLY A 27 -15.89 -10.91 11.69
C GLY A 27 -15.12 -11.51 10.51
N GLY A 28 -15.72 -12.47 9.80
CA GLY A 28 -15.13 -13.06 8.60
C GLY A 28 -14.94 -12.04 7.47
N ALA A 29 -15.99 -11.28 7.16
CA ALA A 29 -15.95 -10.23 6.13
C ALA A 29 -14.92 -9.13 6.48
N ALA A 30 -14.90 -8.68 7.75
CA ALA A 30 -13.96 -7.68 8.23
C ALA A 30 -12.50 -8.16 8.12
N THR A 31 -12.23 -9.43 8.47
CA THR A 31 -10.89 -10.01 8.40
C THR A 31 -10.39 -10.10 6.96
N TYR A 32 -11.23 -10.63 6.05
CA TYR A 32 -10.91 -10.67 4.62
C TYR A 32 -10.65 -9.27 4.06
N TRP A 33 -11.52 -8.31 4.39
CA TRP A 33 -11.42 -6.94 3.89
C TRP A 33 -10.16 -6.23 4.40
N ALA A 34 -9.78 -6.43 5.66
CA ALA A 34 -8.55 -5.88 6.23
C ALA A 34 -7.30 -6.37 5.49
N PHE A 35 -7.20 -7.68 5.23
CA PHE A 35 -6.08 -8.24 4.46
C PHE A 35 -6.10 -7.80 3.00
N TRP A 36 -7.28 -7.77 2.38
CA TRP A 36 -7.44 -7.29 1.01
C TRP A 36 -6.95 -5.84 0.88
N ARG A 37 -7.34 -4.95 1.79
CA ARG A 37 -6.94 -3.54 1.81
C ARG A 37 -5.45 -3.37 2.11
N TYR A 38 -4.92 -4.15 3.06
CA TYR A 38 -3.48 -4.14 3.41
C TYR A 38 -2.59 -4.50 2.21
N TYR A 39 -2.97 -5.52 1.44
CA TYR A 39 -2.15 -5.98 0.31
C TYR A 39 -2.41 -5.20 -0.97
N ARG A 40 -3.67 -4.90 -1.28
CA ARG A 40 -4.04 -4.19 -2.51
C ARG A 40 -3.80 -2.69 -2.43
N ASN A 41 -3.56 -2.14 -1.24
CA ASN A 41 -3.38 -0.71 -1.02
C ASN A 41 -4.46 0.14 -1.71
N THR A 42 -5.67 -0.38 -1.88
CA THR A 42 -6.75 0.25 -2.66
C THR A 42 -7.21 1.59 -2.06
N ASP A 43 -6.85 1.82 -0.79
CA ASP A 43 -7.14 3.03 -0.04
C ASP A 43 -6.00 4.04 0.03
N LYS A 44 -4.84 3.70 -0.53
CA LYS A 44 -3.70 4.61 -0.58
C LYS A 44 -3.65 5.23 -1.97
N SER A 45 -4.01 6.50 -2.06
CA SER A 45 -3.61 7.33 -3.20
C SER A 45 -2.09 7.46 -3.18
N HIS A 46 -1.44 7.20 -4.31
CA HIS A 46 0.01 7.37 -4.43
C HIS A 46 0.39 8.77 -3.92
N GLN A 47 1.30 8.83 -2.94
CA GLN A 47 1.75 10.07 -2.29
C GLN A 47 2.39 11.08 -3.28
N PHE A 48 2.48 10.74 -4.56
CA PHE A 48 3.11 11.52 -5.62
C PHE A 48 2.17 12.50 -6.34
N GLU A 49 0.87 12.55 -6.00
CA GLU A 49 -0.08 13.43 -6.69
C GLU A 49 0.10 14.93 -6.37
N ARG A 50 0.75 15.28 -5.23
CA ARG A 50 1.00 16.70 -4.89
C ARG A 50 2.43 17.19 -5.11
N ASP A 51 3.40 16.27 -5.18
CA ASP A 51 4.82 16.62 -5.22
C ASP A 51 5.41 16.61 -6.65
N THR A 52 4.57 16.57 -7.68
CA THR A 52 5.00 16.54 -9.09
C THR A 52 4.53 17.77 -9.87
N ILE A 53 4.43 18.93 -9.22
CA ILE A 53 4.45 20.19 -9.96
C ILE A 53 5.91 20.44 -10.35
N ILE A 54 6.31 19.90 -11.50
CA ILE A 54 7.60 20.20 -12.11
C ILE A 54 7.48 21.62 -12.68
N ALA A 55 7.85 22.61 -11.88
CA ALA A 55 8.11 23.94 -12.40
C ALA A 55 9.34 23.83 -13.33
N ALA A 56 9.10 23.84 -14.64
CA ALA A 56 10.18 23.83 -15.63
C ALA A 56 11.03 25.08 -15.42
N GLN A 57 12.18 24.93 -14.76
CA GLN A 57 13.17 25.98 -14.71
C GLN A 57 13.82 26.08 -16.09
N PRO A 58 14.03 27.30 -16.62
CA PRO A 58 14.74 27.46 -17.87
C PRO A 58 16.15 26.86 -17.70
N VAL A 59 16.48 25.87 -18.53
CA VAL A 59 17.83 25.29 -18.55
C VAL A 59 18.75 26.34 -19.20
N GLN A 60 19.29 27.24 -18.38
CA GLN A 60 20.32 28.17 -18.81
C GLN A 60 21.68 27.58 -18.46
N GLY A 61 22.38 27.09 -19.48
CA GLY A 61 23.72 26.53 -19.36
C GLY A 61 24.15 26.04 -20.73
N GLY A 62 25.33 26.46 -21.19
CA GLY A 62 25.93 25.88 -22.39
C GLY A 62 26.17 24.39 -22.16
N GLU A 63 25.98 23.57 -23.18
CA GLU A 63 26.31 22.14 -23.10
C GLU A 63 27.85 22.00 -23.05
N GLU A 64 28.39 21.76 -21.86
CA GLU A 64 29.78 21.33 -21.69
C GLU A 64 29.80 19.80 -21.55
N LYS A 65 30.48 19.13 -22.48
CA LYS A 65 30.63 17.68 -22.44
C LYS A 65 31.67 17.32 -21.37
N VAL A 66 31.20 16.87 -20.21
CA VAL A 66 32.07 16.54 -19.06
C VAL A 66 32.78 15.21 -19.22
N ASP A 67 32.14 14.20 -19.84
CA ASP A 67 32.76 12.88 -20.02
C ASP A 67 32.21 12.09 -21.22
N HIS A 68 32.91 11.03 -21.62
CA HIS A 68 32.51 10.08 -22.65
C HIS A 68 32.99 8.65 -22.34
N ILE A 69 32.05 7.77 -22.03
CA ILE A 69 32.31 6.34 -21.87
C ILE A 69 31.86 5.60 -23.13
N SER A 70 32.78 4.88 -23.78
CA SER A 70 32.49 4.15 -25.03
C SER A 70 32.31 2.64 -24.84
N LYS A 71 32.69 2.09 -23.68
CA LYS A 71 32.68 0.65 -23.40
C LYS A 71 32.50 0.37 -21.90
N THR A 72 31.28 0.46 -21.38
CA THR A 72 30.99 0.01 -20.01
C THR A 72 30.72 -1.50 -19.99
N ARG A 73 31.18 -2.20 -18.95
CA ARG A 73 30.77 -3.58 -18.62
C ARG A 73 29.91 -3.62 -17.36
N ASP A 74 29.74 -2.49 -16.69
CA ASP A 74 28.91 -2.42 -15.50
C ASP A 74 27.45 -2.66 -15.86
N SER A 75 26.80 -3.50 -15.03
CA SER A 75 25.36 -3.77 -15.12
C SER A 75 24.53 -2.61 -14.61
N ASP A 76 25.13 -1.74 -13.79
CA ASP A 76 24.45 -0.72 -13.01
C ASP A 76 25.18 0.63 -13.10
N ILE A 77 24.44 1.70 -12.86
CA ILE A 77 24.96 3.08 -12.90
C ILE A 77 25.40 3.48 -11.50
N ASP A 78 26.54 4.15 -11.37
CA ASP A 78 26.96 4.72 -10.09
C ASP A 78 25.93 5.73 -9.59
N GLY A 79 25.38 5.48 -8.40
CA GLY A 79 24.30 6.29 -7.84
C GLY A 79 22.90 5.94 -8.36
N ASP A 80 22.70 4.73 -8.91
CA ASP A 80 21.37 4.21 -9.18
C ASP A 80 20.49 4.26 -7.93
N ASN A 81 19.18 4.31 -8.17
CA ASN A 81 18.20 4.25 -7.10
C ASN A 81 17.22 3.09 -7.27
N SER A 82 17.65 2.02 -7.93
CA SER A 82 16.80 0.86 -8.25
C SER A 82 16.28 0.19 -6.97
N ASN A 83 17.14 0.10 -5.95
CA ASN A 83 16.83 -0.51 -4.67
C ASN A 83 16.11 0.42 -3.68
N ASN A 84 16.04 1.73 -3.94
CA ASN A 84 15.42 2.70 -3.04
C ASN A 84 14.58 3.74 -3.78
N HIS A 85 13.65 3.28 -4.62
CA HIS A 85 12.74 4.05 -5.49
C HIS A 85 12.04 5.29 -4.89
N ARG A 86 12.09 5.51 -3.57
CA ARG A 86 11.54 6.70 -2.90
C ARG A 86 12.55 7.85 -2.79
N GLN A 87 13.85 7.59 -2.91
CA GLN A 87 14.85 8.66 -2.98
C GLN A 87 14.79 9.34 -4.35
N ARG A 88 14.75 10.67 -4.39
CA ARG A 88 14.79 11.39 -5.67
C ARG A 88 16.24 11.55 -6.09
N VAL A 89 16.56 11.19 -7.34
CA VAL A 89 17.86 11.48 -7.94
C VAL A 89 17.99 13.00 -8.02
N GLN A 90 19.02 13.54 -7.37
CA GLN A 90 19.33 14.97 -7.46
C GLN A 90 20.19 15.19 -8.69
N ARG A 91 19.81 16.17 -9.52
CA ARG A 91 20.67 16.61 -10.61
C ARG A 91 21.85 17.35 -9.98
N ILE A 92 23.07 16.92 -10.29
CA ILE A 92 24.26 17.74 -10.02
C ILE A 92 24.13 18.97 -10.92
N VAL A 93 24.12 20.16 -10.31
CA VAL A 93 24.02 21.46 -10.98
C VAL A 93 25.41 21.95 -11.33
#